data_AF-A0A421CDT3-F1
#
_entry.id   AF-A0A421CDT3-F1
#
_cell.length_a   1.000
_cell.length_b   1.000
_cell.length_c   1.000
_cell.angle_alpha   90.00
_cell.angle_beta   90.00
_cell.angle_gamma   90.00
#
_symmetry.space_group_name_H-M   'P 1'
#
loop_
_entity.id
_entity.type
_entity.pdbx_description
1 polymer ?
#
loop_
_entity_poly.entity_id
_entity_poly.type
_entity_poly.pdbx_seq_one_letter_code
_entity_poly.pdbx_strand_id
1 'polypeptide(L)'
;MRGRSITFWLIFGGVLFAALAMNSFYGLLLTDHDPFLAIIIGINSAIYFFGIAEKKSDVRKRYSHLLVGSFFAYVLSIYQVLVVFSVWLEGLLISSCLLTIEALNLPLIISGFAISFLFDFAKKQIETNNF
;
A
#
# COMPACT_ATOMS: atom_id res chain seq x y z
N MET A 1 8.47 13.34 20.69
CA MET A 1 7.25 12.59 20.28
C MET A 1 7.14 12.41 18.76
N ARG A 2 7.42 13.42 17.92
CA ARG A 2 7.41 13.33 16.43
C ARG A 2 8.21 12.15 15.84
N GLY A 3 9.46 11.94 16.28
CA GLY A 3 10.32 10.86 15.77
C GLY A 3 9.85 9.43 16.11
N ARG A 4 9.05 9.26 17.16
CA ARG A 4 8.43 7.96 17.51
C ARG A 4 7.23 7.65 16.63
N SER A 5 6.40 8.65 16.33
CA SER A 5 5.23 8.53 15.45
C SER A 5 5.63 8.09 14.04
N ILE A 6 6.63 8.74 13.43
CA ILE A 6 7.08 8.36 12.08
C ILE A 6 7.68 6.96 12.00
N THR A 7 8.45 6.56 13.02
CA THR A 7 9.05 5.21 13.06
C THR A 7 7.96 4.15 13.13
N PHE A 8 6.91 4.39 13.93
CA PHE A 8 5.75 3.51 13.98
C PHE A 8 5.07 3.38 12.62
N TRP A 9 4.76 4.50 11.95
CA TRP A 9 4.08 4.48 10.64
C TRP A 9 4.90 3.79 9.55
N LEU A 10 6.22 3.98 9.54
CA LEU A 10 7.10 3.30 8.60
C LEU A 10 7.16 1.78 8.87
N ILE A 11 7.26 1.36 10.13
CA ILE A 11 7.22 -0.08 10.48
C ILE A 11 5.87 -0.68 10.10
N PHE A 12 4.78 -0.02 10.49
CA PHE A 12 3.43 -0.47 10.21
C PHE A 12 3.19 -0.62 8.71
N GLY A 13 3.49 0.40 7.90
CA GLY A 13 3.35 0.35 6.45
C GLY A 13 4.24 -0.73 5.82
N GLY A 14 5.51 -0.80 6.22
CA GLY A 14 6.44 -1.80 5.71
C GLY A 14 5.98 -3.24 5.95
N VAL A 15 5.62 -3.56 7.20
CA VAL A 15 5.15 -4.90 7.57
C VAL A 15 3.80 -5.22 6.93
N LEU A 16 2.87 -4.27 6.91
CA LEU A 16 1.55 -4.47 6.28
C LEU A 16 1.69 -4.81 4.80
N PHE A 17 2.43 -4.02 4.03
CA PHE A 17 2.62 -4.29 2.60
C PHE A 17 3.50 -5.52 2.36
N ALA A 18 4.46 -5.85 3.23
CA ALA A 18 5.19 -7.11 3.11
C ALA A 18 4.25 -8.32 3.28
N ALA A 19 3.35 -8.27 4.27
CA ALA A 19 2.36 -9.31 4.50
C ALA A 19 1.39 -9.44 3.31
N LEU A 20 0.90 -8.31 2.76
CA LEU A 20 0.04 -8.30 1.57
C LEU A 20 0.75 -8.81 0.31
N ALA A 21 2.04 -8.49 0.16
CA ALA A 21 2.86 -9.02 -0.94
C ALA A 21 2.98 -10.54 -0.83
N MET A 22 3.31 -11.07 0.36
CA MET A 22 3.35 -12.51 0.59
C MET A 22 1.96 -13.15 0.37
N ASN A 23 0.89 -12.50 0.83
CA ASN A 23 -0.48 -12.97 0.64
C ASN A 23 -0.81 -13.13 -0.85
N SER A 24 -0.48 -12.12 -1.66
CA SER A 24 -0.71 -12.13 -3.12
C SER A 24 0.24 -13.11 -3.83
N PHE A 25 1.48 -13.27 -3.34
CA PHE A 25 2.45 -14.18 -3.94
C PHE A 25 2.07 -15.64 -3.75
N TYR A 26 1.42 -16.00 -2.64
CA TYR A 26 1.02 -17.38 -2.37
C TYR A 26 -0.47 -17.65 -2.66
N GLY A 27 -1.27 -16.62 -2.96
CA GLY A 27 -2.71 -16.75 -3.13
C GLY A 27 -3.41 -17.13 -1.82
N LEU A 28 -3.07 -16.45 -0.72
CA LEU A 28 -3.61 -16.71 0.62
C LEU A 28 -4.71 -15.71 0.97
N LEU A 29 -5.53 -16.02 1.99
CA LEU A 29 -6.55 -15.16 2.61
C LEU A 29 -7.25 -14.16 1.66
N LEU A 30 -8.33 -14.61 1.00
CA LEU A 30 -9.20 -13.74 0.17
C LEU A 30 -8.41 -13.03 -0.95
N THR A 31 -7.41 -13.68 -1.54
CA THR A 31 -6.60 -13.13 -2.64
C THR A 31 -6.16 -14.24 -3.58
N ASP A 32 -6.37 -14.04 -4.88
CA ASP A 32 -5.84 -14.93 -5.92
C ASP A 32 -4.31 -14.84 -6.02
N HIS A 33 -3.70 -15.93 -6.50
CA HIS A 33 -2.26 -15.97 -6.75
C HIS A 33 -1.87 -15.02 -7.89
N ASP A 34 -1.18 -13.93 -7.56
CA ASP A 34 -0.65 -12.96 -8.51
C ASP A 34 0.78 -12.53 -8.12
N PRO A 35 1.82 -13.24 -8.63
CA PRO A 35 3.21 -12.91 -8.37
C PRO A 35 3.63 -11.53 -8.87
N PHE A 36 3.04 -11.04 -9.95
CA PHE A 36 3.39 -9.74 -10.51
C PHE A 36 2.91 -8.62 -9.60
N LEU A 37 1.64 -8.66 -9.20
CA LEU A 37 1.09 -7.72 -8.23
C LEU A 37 1.84 -7.82 -6.89
N ALA A 38 2.16 -9.03 -6.44
CA ALA A 38 2.94 -9.24 -5.22
C ALA A 38 4.30 -8.54 -5.24
N ILE A 39 5.04 -8.60 -6.36
CA ILE A 39 6.32 -7.90 -6.51
C ILE A 39 6.12 -6.39 -6.41
N ILE A 40 5.09 -5.83 -7.04
CA ILE A 40 4.81 -4.39 -7.00
C ILE A 40 4.45 -3.96 -5.57
N ILE A 41 3.63 -4.73 -4.85
CA ILE A 41 3.34 -4.50 -3.43
C ILE A 41 4.62 -4.59 -2.59
N GLY A 42 5.50 -5.55 -2.89
CA GLY A 42 6.80 -5.71 -2.24
C GLY A 42 7.72 -4.50 -2.44
N ILE A 43 7.72 -3.89 -3.63
CA ILE A 43 8.44 -2.64 -3.88
C ILE A 43 7.86 -1.53 -2.99
N ASN A 44 6.54 -1.42 -2.86
CA ASN A 44 5.93 -0.44 -1.97
C ASN A 44 6.35 -0.67 -0.51
N SER A 45 6.39 -1.92 -0.04
CA SER A 45 6.90 -2.29 1.29
C SER A 45 8.36 -1.84 1.49
N ALA A 46 9.23 -2.06 0.48
CA ALA A 46 10.63 -1.67 0.53
C ALA A 46 10.82 -0.15 0.74
N ILE A 47 9.94 0.69 0.16
CA ILE A 47 9.97 2.15 0.35
C ILE A 47 9.88 2.51 1.85
N TYR A 48 9.00 1.84 2.60
CA TYR A 48 8.86 2.05 4.04
C TYR A 48 10.09 1.57 4.81
N PHE A 49 10.63 0.39 4.48
CA PHE A 49 11.83 -0.13 5.13
C PHE A 49 13.06 0.74 4.88
N PHE A 50 13.22 1.30 3.67
CA PHE A 50 14.26 2.30 3.41
C PHE A 50 14.09 3.54 4.28
N GLY A 51 12.85 4.00 4.52
CA GLY A 51 12.59 5.09 5.48
C GLY A 51 12.95 4.76 6.93
N ILE A 52 12.99 3.49 7.32
CA ILE A 52 13.45 3.04 8.64
C ILE A 52 14.98 3.03 8.70
N ALA A 53 15.64 2.62 7.61
CA ALA A 53 17.09 2.56 7.49
C ALA A 53 17.75 3.95 7.49
N GLU A 54 17.01 4.98 7.08
CA GLU A 54 17.45 6.38 7.17
C GLU A 54 17.82 6.79 8.61
N LYS A 55 18.79 7.72 8.73
CA LYS A 55 19.26 8.21 10.04
C LYS A 55 18.09 8.82 10.82
N LYS A 56 18.03 8.57 12.13
CA LYS A 56 16.97 9.13 13.00
C LYS A 56 16.96 10.66 13.03
N SER A 57 18.10 11.30 12.77
CA SER A 57 18.24 12.76 12.63
C SER A 57 17.58 13.31 11.36
N ASP A 58 17.51 12.51 10.29
CA ASP A 58 17.10 12.96 8.95
C ASP A 58 15.58 12.83 8.80
N VAL A 59 14.86 13.51 9.69
CA VAL A 59 13.40 13.43 9.83
C VAL A 59 12.69 13.74 8.51
N ARG A 60 13.21 14.70 7.72
CA ARG A 60 12.66 15.08 6.42
C ARG A 60 12.67 13.92 5.43
N LYS A 61 13.80 13.22 5.27
CA LYS A 61 13.91 12.06 4.36
C LYS A 61 12.96 10.95 4.77
N ARG A 62 12.89 10.67 6.07
CA ARG A 62 11.97 9.66 6.60
C ARG A 62 10.51 9.98 6.29
N TYR A 63 10.11 11.26 6.38
CA TYR A 63 8.75 11.67 5.98
C TYR A 63 8.55 11.60 4.47
N SER A 64 9.58 11.84 3.66
CA SER A 64 9.51 11.61 2.21
C SER A 64 9.23 10.15 1.87
N HIS A 65 9.89 9.19 2.53
CA HIS A 65 9.57 7.77 2.36
C HIS A 65 8.13 7.45 2.75
N LEU A 66 7.66 7.97 3.89
CA LEU A 66 6.27 7.78 4.32
C LEU A 66 5.28 8.37 3.29
N LEU A 67 5.57 9.57 2.77
CA LEU A 67 4.75 10.24 1.77
C LEU A 67 4.67 9.44 0.48
N VAL A 68 5.83 9.03 -0.06
CA VAL A 68 5.91 8.27 -1.32
C VAL A 68 5.23 6.90 -1.15
N GLY A 69 5.52 6.18 -0.08
CA GLY A 69 4.86 4.89 0.19
C GLY A 69 3.34 5.02 0.34
N SER A 70 2.86 6.09 0.97
CA SER A 70 1.42 6.33 1.15
C SER A 70 0.74 6.69 -0.18
N PHE A 71 1.43 7.40 -1.05
CA PHE A 71 0.96 7.67 -2.41
C PHE A 71 0.89 6.40 -3.25
N PHE A 72 1.93 5.57 -3.24
CA PHE A 72 1.90 4.28 -3.96
C PHE A 72 0.86 3.32 -3.41
N ALA A 73 0.63 3.32 -2.09
CA ALA A 73 -0.48 2.58 -1.48
C ALA A 73 -1.84 2.97 -2.07
N TYR A 74 -2.09 4.27 -2.25
CA TYR A 74 -3.30 4.78 -2.88
C TYR A 74 -3.43 4.31 -4.34
N VAL A 75 -2.35 4.43 -5.12
CA VAL A 75 -2.31 4.00 -6.52
C VAL A 75 -2.59 2.50 -6.65
N LEU A 76 -2.01 1.67 -5.76
CA LEU A 76 -2.27 0.22 -5.71
C LEU A 76 -3.74 -0.09 -5.42
N SER A 77 -4.36 0.60 -4.46
CA SER A 77 -5.79 0.43 -4.19
C SER A 77 -6.66 0.80 -5.38
N ILE A 78 -6.39 1.92 -6.05
CA ILE A 78 -7.12 2.31 -7.26
C ILE A 78 -6.95 1.26 -8.35
N TYR A 79 -5.72 0.80 -8.59
CA TYR A 79 -5.44 -0.22 -9.58
C TYR A 79 -6.27 -1.48 -9.32
N GLN A 80 -6.29 -1.97 -8.07
CA GLN A 80 -7.07 -3.15 -7.72
C GLN A 80 -8.58 -2.93 -7.92
N VAL A 81 -9.10 -1.74 -7.57
CA VAL A 81 -10.51 -1.39 -7.84
C VAL A 81 -10.82 -1.41 -9.34
N LEU A 82 -9.90 -0.94 -10.19
CA LEU A 82 -10.06 -0.99 -11.65
C LEU A 82 -10.03 -2.43 -12.18
N VAL A 83 -9.18 -3.29 -11.64
CA VAL A 83 -9.14 -4.73 -11.97
C VAL A 83 -10.47 -5.41 -11.59
N VAL A 84 -10.98 -5.13 -10.39
CA VAL A 84 -12.30 -5.63 -9.96
C VAL A 84 -13.40 -5.16 -10.91
N PHE A 85 -13.36 -3.88 -11.30
CA PHE A 85 -14.33 -3.32 -12.22
C PHE A 85 -14.23 -3.95 -13.62
N SER A 86 -13.02 -4.27 -14.10
CA SER A 86 -12.86 -4.96 -15.39
C SER A 86 -13.41 -6.39 -15.37
N VAL A 87 -13.17 -7.14 -14.29
CA VAL A 87 -13.72 -8.51 -14.13
C VAL A 87 -15.25 -8.46 -14.06
N TRP A 88 -15.80 -7.45 -13.38
CA TRP A 88 -17.24 -7.22 -13.35
C TRP A 88 -17.82 -6.94 -14.74
N LEU A 89 -17.20 -6.04 -15.51
CA LEU A 89 -17.63 -5.71 -16.87
C LEU A 89 -17.56 -6.94 -17.80
N GLU A 90 -16.50 -7.74 -17.69
CA GLU A 90 -16.39 -8.98 -18.45
C GLU A 90 -17.53 -9.95 -18.13
N GLY A 91 -17.82 -10.14 -16.84
CA GLY A 91 -18.95 -10.96 -16.39
C GLY A 91 -20.30 -10.48 -16.97
N LEU A 92 -20.53 -9.17 -17.00
CA LEU A 92 -21.71 -8.59 -17.63
C LEU A 92 -21.80 -8.92 -19.13
N LEU A 93 -20.70 -8.82 -19.88
CA LEU A 93 -20.68 -9.10 -21.32
C LEU A 93 -21.02 -10.55 -21.65
N ILE A 94 -20.60 -11.49 -20.80
CA ILE A 94 -20.88 -12.93 -20.98
C ILE A 94 -22.09 -13.42 -20.17
N SER A 95 -22.86 -12.51 -19.57
CA SER A 95 -24.04 -12.82 -18.74
C SER A 95 -23.75 -13.83 -17.61
N SER A 96 -22.58 -13.75 -16.99
CA SER A 96 -22.18 -14.62 -15.86
C SER A 96 -21.51 -13.82 -14.75
N CYS A 97 -21.53 -14.34 -13.52
CA CYS A 97 -20.82 -13.72 -12.40
C CYS A 97 -19.40 -14.31 -12.31
N LEU A 98 -18.40 -13.51 -12.70
CA LEU A 98 -16.98 -13.88 -12.59
C LEU A 98 -16.32 -13.39 -11.29
N LEU A 99 -17.06 -12.63 -10.48
CA LEU A 99 -16.52 -11.93 -9.32
C LEU A 99 -16.47 -12.84 -8.10
N THR A 100 -15.27 -13.33 -7.78
CA THR A 100 -15.00 -14.09 -6.55
C THR A 100 -14.51 -13.15 -5.45
N ILE A 101 -14.61 -13.60 -4.19
CA ILE A 101 -14.07 -12.84 -3.06
C ILE A 101 -12.53 -12.74 -3.13
N GLU A 102 -11.88 -13.74 -3.74
CA GLU A 102 -10.43 -13.79 -3.92
C GLU A 102 -9.95 -12.79 -4.98
N ALA A 103 -10.70 -12.63 -6.08
CA ALA A 103 -10.41 -11.65 -7.13
C ALA A 103 -10.55 -10.20 -6.64
N LEU A 104 -11.31 -9.95 -5.56
CA LEU A 104 -11.43 -8.62 -4.97
C LEU A 104 -10.12 -8.13 -4.36
N ASN A 105 -9.32 -9.02 -3.77
CA ASN A 105 -8.17 -8.68 -2.94
C ASN A 105 -8.51 -7.54 -1.95
N LEU A 106 -9.61 -7.74 -1.20
CA LEU A 106 -10.08 -6.77 -0.20
C LEU A 106 -9.01 -6.33 0.79
N PRO A 107 -8.09 -7.21 1.27
CA PRO A 107 -7.00 -6.79 2.14
C PRO A 107 -6.15 -5.67 1.53
N LEU A 108 -5.81 -5.74 0.24
CA LEU A 108 -5.05 -4.70 -0.45
C LEU A 108 -5.85 -3.40 -0.59
N ILE A 109 -7.10 -3.48 -1.06
CA ILE A 109 -7.95 -2.30 -1.29
C ILE A 109 -8.11 -1.50 0.01
N ILE A 110 -8.56 -2.16 1.08
CA ILE A 110 -8.84 -1.53 2.37
C ILE A 110 -7.55 -0.96 2.97
N SER A 111 -6.48 -1.75 2.99
CA SER A 111 -5.19 -1.33 3.57
C SER A 111 -4.58 -0.15 2.82
N GLY A 112 -4.60 -0.16 1.48
CA GLY A 112 -4.00 0.93 0.71
C GLY A 112 -4.77 2.24 0.82
N PHE A 113 -6.11 2.21 0.87
CA PHE A 113 -6.90 3.41 1.16
C PHE A 113 -6.68 3.89 2.60
N ALA A 114 -6.64 3.00 3.59
CA ALA A 114 -6.37 3.37 4.97
C ALA A 114 -4.99 4.03 5.15
N ILE A 115 -3.95 3.48 4.51
CA ILE A 115 -2.60 4.04 4.56
C ILE A 115 -2.50 5.36 3.78
N SER A 116 -3.28 5.55 2.71
CA SER A 116 -3.23 6.78 1.92
C SER A 116 -3.52 8.05 2.73
N PHE A 117 -4.28 7.95 3.83
CA PHE A 117 -4.50 9.09 4.75
C PHE A 117 -3.21 9.61 5.41
N LEU A 118 -2.16 8.78 5.46
CA LEU A 118 -0.85 9.21 5.93
C LEU A 118 -0.14 10.14 4.95
N PHE A 119 -0.59 10.24 3.69
CA PHE A 119 -0.04 11.18 2.71
C PHE A 119 -0.17 12.63 3.19
N ASP A 120 -1.39 13.06 3.52
CA ASP A 120 -1.65 14.43 4.00
C ASP A 120 -0.93 14.71 5.32
N PHE A 121 -0.86 13.71 6.19
CA PHE A 121 -0.09 13.79 7.43
C PHE A 121 1.41 14.02 7.13
N ALA A 122 2.02 13.21 6.28
CA ALA A 122 3.44 13.32 5.93
C ALA A 122 3.75 14.63 5.22
N LYS A 123 2.90 15.05 4.27
CA LYS A 123 3.03 16.32 3.54
C LYS A 123 3.03 17.51 4.50
N LYS A 124 2.06 17.59 5.41
CA LYS A 124 1.99 18.64 6.44
C LYS A 124 3.23 18.68 7.31
N GLN A 125 3.79 17.53 7.70
CA GLN A 125 5.03 17.49 8.48
C GLN A 125 6.25 17.97 7.70
N ILE A 126 6.32 17.74 6.39
CA ILE A 126 7.43 18.27 5.57
C ILE A 126 7.32 19.79 5.46
N GLU A 127 6.13 20.32 5.16
CA GLU A 127 5.90 21.78 5.01
C GLU A 127 6.15 22.55 6.31
N THR A 128 5.76 21.99 7.46
CA THR A 128 5.92 22.65 8.78
C THR A 128 7.31 22.50 9.39
N ASN A 129 8.14 21.57 8.92
CA ASN A 129 9.51 21.36 9.42
C ASN A 129 10.56 21.82 8.40
N ASN A 130 10.24 22.81 7.55
CA ASN A 130 11.22 23.56 6.75
C ASN A 130 12.12 24.37 7.70
N PHE A 131 13.10 23.69 8.30
CA PHE A 131 14.29 24.30 8.88
C PHE A 131 15.42 24.27 7.85
#